data_AF-A5L766-F1
#
_entry.id   AF-A5L766-F1
#
_cell.length_a   1.000
_cell.length_b   1.000
_cell.length_c   1.000
_cell.angle_alpha   90.00
_cell.angle_beta   90.00
_cell.angle_gamma   90.00
#
_symmetry.space_group_name_H-M   'P 1'
#
loop_
_entity.id
_entity.type
_entity.pdbx_description
1 polymer ?
#
loop_
_entity_poly.entity_id
_entity_poly.type
_entity_poly.pdbx_seq_one_letter_code
_entity_poly.pdbx_strand_id
1 'polypeptide(L)'
;MNHNAIITITNLRLRTFIGFNEEEKTKQQDIVINAEIHYPANNLCLSDDVDNALNYKNICKQIIHHVESGRFLLLEKLTSDVLGICIDHSWVRYAQVRIDKPHALRFADSVSLTLTYEAELEN
;
A
#
# COMPACT_ATOMS: atom_id res chain seq x y z
N MET A 1 -14.40 -19.03 -17.06
CA MET A 1 -14.67 -18.41 -15.74
C MET A 1 -13.73 -17.23 -15.60
N ASN A 2 -14.22 -16.03 -15.32
CA ASN A 2 -13.35 -14.91 -14.94
C ASN A 2 -13.00 -15.11 -13.46
N HIS A 3 -11.81 -15.58 -13.19
CA HIS A 3 -11.31 -15.70 -11.83
C HIS A 3 -10.72 -14.34 -11.42
N ASN A 4 -10.92 -13.94 -10.16
CA ASN A 4 -10.28 -12.78 -9.57
C ASN A 4 -9.15 -13.27 -8.66
N ALA A 5 -7.94 -12.74 -8.84
CA ALA A 5 -6.82 -12.99 -7.94
C ALA A 5 -6.67 -11.80 -6.98
N ILE A 6 -6.28 -12.11 -5.75
CA ILE A 6 -6.07 -11.12 -4.69
C ILE A 6 -4.66 -11.32 -4.14
N ILE A 7 -3.87 -10.26 -4.18
CA ILE A 7 -2.60 -10.17 -3.44
C ILE A 7 -2.87 -9.40 -2.16
N THR A 8 -2.46 -9.97 -1.03
CA THR A 8 -2.55 -9.32 0.29
C THR A 8 -1.16 -9.13 0.86
N ILE A 9 -0.82 -7.88 1.17
CA ILE A 9 0.36 -7.51 1.95
C ILE A 9 -0.11 -7.25 3.37
N THR A 10 0.33 -8.09 4.31
CA THR A 10 -0.11 -8.03 5.71
C THR A 10 1.01 -7.50 6.59
N ASN A 11 0.73 -6.43 7.33
CA ASN A 11 1.61 -5.84 8.32
C ASN A 11 3.04 -5.57 7.80
N LEU A 12 3.18 -4.86 6.68
CA LEU A 12 4.46 -4.33 6.25
C LEU A 12 4.87 -3.19 7.21
N ARG A 13 5.82 -3.47 8.09
CA ARG A 13 6.27 -2.56 9.14
C ARG A 13 7.48 -1.76 8.67
N LEU A 14 7.35 -0.44 8.67
CA LEU A 14 8.39 0.48 8.20
C LEU A 14 8.51 1.66 9.15
N ARG A 15 9.58 2.43 9.00
CA ARG A 15 9.81 3.65 9.77
C ARG A 15 10.06 4.82 8.84
N THR A 16 9.37 5.94 9.09
CA THR A 16 9.52 7.16 8.29
C THR A 16 9.25 8.41 9.14
N PHE A 17 9.54 9.59 8.61
CA PHE A 17 9.16 10.85 9.22
C PHE A 17 7.73 11.18 8.79
N ILE A 18 6.79 11.18 9.74
CA ILE A 18 5.38 11.44 9.47
C ILE A 18 4.73 12.35 10.51
N GLY A 19 4.37 13.56 10.09
CA GLY A 19 3.71 14.55 10.94
C GLY A 19 4.32 15.94 10.81
N PHE A 20 3.76 16.90 11.54
CA PHE A 20 4.13 18.32 11.45
C PHE A 20 4.71 18.88 12.74
N ASN A 21 4.66 18.14 13.86
CA ASN A 21 5.27 18.58 15.11
C ASN A 21 6.80 18.42 15.05
N GLU A 22 7.54 19.20 15.83
CA GLU A 22 9.02 19.20 15.80
C GLU A 22 9.63 17.83 16.16
N GLU A 23 8.99 17.08 17.05
CA GLU A 23 9.43 15.70 17.35
C GLU A 23 9.26 14.77 16.15
N GLU A 24 8.16 14.90 15.40
CA GLU A 24 7.83 14.08 14.24
C GLU A 24 8.75 14.38 13.04
N LYS A 25 9.28 15.61 12.96
CA LYS A 25 10.26 16.02 11.95
C LYS A 25 11.67 15.50 12.22
N THR A 26 11.98 15.17 13.47
CA THR A 26 13.34 14.80 13.91
C THR A 26 13.49 13.32 14.23
N LYS A 27 12.39 12.61 14.53
CA LYS A 27 12.39 11.17 14.82
C LYS A 27 11.51 10.40 13.85
N GLN A 28 12.02 9.27 13.36
CA GLN A 28 11.21 8.33 12.60
C GLN A 28 10.22 7.60 13.51
N GLN A 29 9.00 7.45 13.02
CA GLN A 29 7.91 6.75 13.68
C GLN A 29 7.58 5.46 12.93
N ASP A 30 7.08 4.48 13.66
CA ASP A 30 6.60 3.23 13.07
C ASP A 30 5.30 3.49 12.31
N ILE A 31 5.19 2.84 11.15
CA ILE A 31 3.95 2.71 10.40
C ILE A 31 3.74 1.24 10.04
N VAL A 32 2.48 0.83 9.94
CA VAL A 32 2.12 -0.52 9.53
C VAL A 32 1.20 -0.42 8.32
N ILE A 33 1.68 -0.92 7.19
CA ILE A 33 0.96 -0.88 5.91
C ILE A 33 0.30 -2.23 5.68
N ASN A 34 -0.98 -2.20 5.34
CA ASN A 34 -1.73 -3.33 4.83
C ASN A 34 -2.27 -2.95 3.45
N ALA A 35 -2.11 -3.84 2.47
CA ALA A 35 -2.61 -3.60 1.13
C ALA A 35 -3.28 -4.84 0.55
N GLU A 36 -4.32 -4.61 -0.23
CA GLU A 36 -5.07 -5.62 -0.96
C GLU A 36 -5.15 -5.18 -2.43
N ILE A 37 -4.76 -6.04 -3.36
CA ILE A 37 -4.70 -5.72 -4.79
C ILE A 37 -5.42 -6.81 -5.57
N HIS A 38 -6.45 -6.44 -6.31
CA HIS A 38 -7.29 -7.32 -7.11
C HIS A 38 -7.00 -7.15 -8.58
N TYR A 39 -6.83 -8.26 -9.28
CA TYR A 39 -6.60 -8.28 -10.72
C TYR A 39 -7.22 -9.54 -11.33
N PRO A 40 -7.62 -9.50 -12.62
CA PRO A 40 -8.19 -10.66 -13.27
C PRO A 40 -7.14 -11.76 -13.35
N ALA A 41 -7.46 -12.93 -12.78
CA ALA A 41 -6.66 -14.13 -12.95
C ALA A 41 -6.88 -14.64 -14.37
N ASN A 42 -5.90 -14.40 -15.25
CA ASN A 42 -5.83 -14.98 -16.57
C ASN A 42 -5.07 -16.33 -16.51
N ASN A 43 -5.06 -17.07 -17.63
CA ASN A 43 -4.35 -18.35 -17.72
C ASN A 43 -2.82 -18.24 -17.45
N LEU A 44 -2.24 -17.03 -17.51
CA LEU A 44 -0.83 -16.79 -17.17
C LEU A 44 -0.59 -16.84 -15.66
N CYS A 45 -1.59 -16.54 -14.84
CA CYS A 45 -1.51 -16.70 -13.39
C CYS A 45 -1.42 -18.18 -12.96
N LEU A 46 -1.71 -19.12 -13.88
CA LEU A 46 -1.58 -20.58 -13.71
C LEU A 46 -0.30 -21.13 -14.36
N SER A 47 0.40 -20.34 -15.17
CA SER A 47 1.74 -20.69 -15.65
C SER A 47 2.77 -20.22 -14.62
N ASP A 48 3.76 -21.06 -14.33
CA ASP A 48 4.85 -20.81 -13.36
C ASP A 48 5.88 -19.78 -13.87
N ASP A 49 5.42 -18.83 -14.70
CA ASP A 49 6.24 -17.86 -15.40
C ASP A 49 6.20 -16.51 -14.67
N VAL A 50 7.29 -16.22 -13.97
CA VAL A 50 7.45 -15.05 -13.08
C VAL A 50 7.35 -13.73 -13.84
N ASP A 51 7.65 -13.72 -15.15
CA ASP A 51 7.65 -12.51 -15.97
C ASP A 51 6.23 -12.09 -16.41
N ASN A 52 5.25 -12.99 -16.33
CA ASN A 52 3.87 -12.74 -16.74
C ASN A 52 2.90 -12.55 -15.56
N ALA A 53 3.41 -12.59 -14.32
CA ALA A 53 2.62 -12.39 -13.10
C ALA A 53 2.78 -10.97 -12.55
N LEU A 54 1.73 -10.46 -11.88
CA LEU A 54 1.81 -9.18 -11.16
C LEU A 54 2.86 -9.30 -10.04
N ASN A 55 4.00 -8.61 -10.22
CA ASN A 55 5.15 -8.80 -9.35
C ASN A 55 5.00 -8.04 -8.03
N TYR A 56 4.37 -8.68 -7.05
CA TYR A 56 4.23 -8.17 -5.68
C TYR A 56 5.58 -7.84 -5.01
N LYS A 57 6.69 -8.49 -5.39
CA LYS A 57 8.01 -8.13 -4.85
C LYS A 57 8.44 -6.74 -5.35
N ASN A 58 8.12 -6.39 -6.59
CA ASN A 58 8.39 -5.06 -7.13
C ASN A 58 7.54 -4.01 -6.41
N ILE A 59 6.23 -4.24 -6.27
CA ILE A 59 5.32 -3.36 -5.53
C ILE A 59 5.83 -3.13 -4.10
N CYS A 60 6.15 -4.19 -3.35
CA CYS A 60 6.70 -4.05 -2.00
C CYS A 60 8.01 -3.24 -1.98
N LYS A 61 8.93 -3.47 -2.92
CA LYS A 61 10.19 -2.71 -3.01
C LYS A 61 9.94 -1.22 -3.25
N GLN A 62 9.02 -0.88 -4.14
CA GLN A 62 8.65 0.51 -4.41
C GLN A 62 8.03 1.18 -3.19
N ILE A 63 7.11 0.49 -2.49
CA ILE A 63 6.51 0.99 -1.24
C ILE A 63 7.59 1.25 -0.20
N ILE A 64 8.48 0.28 0.06
CA ILE A 64 9.58 0.42 1.04
C ILE A 64 10.46 1.62 0.68
N HIS A 65 10.90 1.70 -0.57
CA HIS A 65 11.75 2.80 -1.03
C HIS A 65 11.09 4.17 -0.85
N HIS A 66 9.83 4.31 -1.28
CA HIS A 66 9.06 5.55 -1.15
C HIS A 66 8.90 5.98 0.31
N VAL A 67 8.57 5.03 1.19
CA VAL A 67 8.34 5.29 2.61
C VAL A 67 9.64 5.67 3.34
N GLU A 68 10.70 4.89 3.17
CA GLU A 68 11.95 5.08 3.93
C GLU A 68 12.73 6.32 3.49
N SER A 69 12.67 6.66 2.20
CA SER A 69 13.28 7.89 1.67
C SER A 69 12.41 9.14 1.84
N GLY A 70 11.10 8.93 2.02
CA GLY A 70 10.11 9.99 2.09
C GLY A 70 10.07 10.72 3.43
N ARG A 71 9.45 11.91 3.41
CA ARG A 71 9.05 12.66 4.58
C ARG A 71 7.64 13.17 4.33
N PHE A 72 6.73 12.83 5.24
CA PHE A 72 5.30 13.08 5.06
C PHE A 72 4.78 13.98 6.18
N LEU A 73 3.89 14.90 5.86
CA LEU A 73 3.22 15.70 6.88
C LEU A 73 1.92 15.04 7.37
N LEU A 74 1.26 14.29 6.48
CA LEU A 74 -0.09 13.78 6.66
C LEU A 74 -0.16 12.30 6.30
N LEU A 75 -1.02 11.56 7.00
CA LEU A 75 -1.27 10.15 6.73
C LEU A 75 -2.00 9.99 5.39
N GLU A 76 -2.86 10.95 5.04
CA GLU A 76 -3.55 11.06 3.75
C GLU A 76 -2.60 11.01 2.57
N LYS A 77 -1.53 11.81 2.62
CA LYS A 77 -0.54 11.87 1.53
C LYS A 77 0.18 10.53 1.41
N LEU A 78 0.65 9.98 2.53
CA LEU A 78 1.35 8.71 2.54
C LEU A 78 0.45 7.56 2.02
N THR A 79 -0.78 7.45 2.50
CA THR A 79 -1.73 6.41 2.07
C THR A 79 -2.07 6.57 0.59
N SER A 80 -2.27 7.80 0.11
CA SER A 80 -2.55 8.06 -1.31
C SER A 80 -1.37 7.68 -2.21
N ASP A 81 -0.13 7.96 -1.79
CA ASP A 81 1.05 7.61 -2.59
C ASP A 81 1.25 6.10 -2.66
N VAL A 82 1.09 5.40 -1.53
CA VAL A 82 1.18 3.94 -1.49
C VAL A 82 0.07 3.30 -2.31
N LEU A 83 -1.16 3.83 -2.26
CA LEU A 83 -2.24 3.39 -3.14
C LEU A 83 -1.88 3.59 -4.61
N GLY A 84 -1.28 4.74 -4.97
CA GLY A 84 -0.76 5.02 -6.31
C GLY A 84 0.21 3.94 -6.80
N ILE A 85 1.16 3.53 -5.95
CA ILE A 85 2.12 2.45 -6.27
C ILE A 85 1.38 1.13 -6.50
N CYS A 86 0.36 0.81 -5.69
CA CYS A 86 -0.42 -0.42 -5.83
C CYS A 86 -1.25 -0.50 -7.12
N ILE A 87 -1.66 0.65 -7.67
CA ILE A 87 -2.53 0.72 -8.87
C ILE A 87 -1.78 1.06 -10.16
N ASP A 88 -0.45 1.20 -10.09
CA ASP A 88 0.40 1.56 -11.24
C ASP A 88 0.26 0.55 -12.40
N HIS A 89 -0.04 -0.72 -12.08
CA HIS A 89 -0.25 -1.74 -13.08
C HIS A 89 -1.68 -1.73 -13.65
N SER A 90 -1.82 -1.66 -14.98
CA SER A 90 -3.10 -1.53 -15.69
C SER A 90 -4.09 -2.69 -15.50
N TRP A 91 -3.64 -3.82 -14.96
CA TRP A 91 -4.51 -4.97 -14.67
C TRP A 91 -5.27 -4.81 -13.35
N VAL A 92 -4.86 -3.90 -12.48
CA VAL A 92 -5.47 -3.72 -11.17
C VAL A 92 -6.88 -3.18 -11.35
N ARG A 93 -7.87 -3.91 -10.83
CA ARG A 93 -9.29 -3.55 -10.88
C ARG A 93 -9.76 -2.95 -9.58
N TYR A 94 -9.15 -3.34 -8.48
CA TYR A 94 -9.40 -2.77 -7.18
C TYR A 94 -8.12 -2.82 -6.36
N ALA A 95 -7.88 -1.78 -5.57
CA ALA A 95 -6.86 -1.82 -4.55
C ALA A 95 -7.33 -1.12 -3.28
N GLN A 96 -6.92 -1.63 -2.14
CA GLN A 96 -7.12 -1.00 -0.85
C GLN A 96 -5.77 -0.88 -0.16
N VAL A 97 -5.51 0.29 0.42
CA VAL A 97 -4.35 0.50 1.28
C VAL A 97 -4.83 1.08 2.60
N ARG A 98 -4.46 0.43 3.69
CA ARG A 98 -4.63 0.91 5.06
C ARG A 98 -3.26 1.12 5.67
N ILE A 99 -3.02 2.30 6.22
CA ILE A 99 -1.80 2.60 6.96
C ILE A 99 -2.16 2.99 8.38
N ASP A 100 -1.61 2.23 9.31
CA ASP A 100 -1.69 2.45 10.74
C ASP A 100 -0.47 3.26 11.20
N LYS A 101 -0.71 4.26 12.05
CA LYS A 101 0.31 5.00 12.79
C LYS A 101 0.12 4.69 14.28
N PRO A 102 0.79 3.63 14.79
CA PRO A 102 0.69 3.23 16.19
C PRO A 102 1.08 4.37 17.14
N HIS A 103 0.46 4.42 18.31
CA HIS A 103 0.79 5.37 19.39
C HIS A 103 0.66 6.87 19.03
N ALA A 104 0.10 7.21 17.87
CA ALA A 104 -0.15 8.61 17.50
C ALA A 104 -1.14 9.30 18.43
N LEU A 105 -2.09 8.54 18.99
CA LEU A 105 -3.09 9.02 19.93
C LEU A 105 -2.88 8.36 21.29
N ARG A 106 -2.90 9.16 22.36
CA ARG A 106 -2.83 8.64 23.72
C ARG A 106 -4.00 7.70 23.98
N PHE A 107 -3.73 6.58 24.66
CA PHE A 107 -4.72 5.57 25.05
C PHE A 107 -5.36 4.76 23.90
N ALA A 108 -4.91 4.96 22.66
CA ALA A 108 -5.28 4.10 21.53
C ALA A 108 -4.05 3.32 21.05
N ASP A 109 -4.26 2.08 20.60
CA ASP A 109 -3.18 1.28 20.02
C ASP A 109 -2.67 1.91 18.72
N SER A 110 -3.59 2.40 17.88
CA SER A 110 -3.29 2.97 16.57
C SER A 110 -4.40 3.90 16.09
N VAL A 111 -4.04 4.82 15.21
CA VAL A 111 -4.95 5.48 14.28
C VAL A 111 -4.58 5.04 12.86
N SER A 112 -5.57 4.83 12.00
CA SER A 112 -5.31 4.43 10.62
C SER A 112 -6.15 5.20 9.62
N LEU A 113 -5.64 5.29 8.40
CA LEU A 113 -6.37 5.78 7.25
C LEU A 113 -6.38 4.71 6.17
N THR A 114 -7.56 4.48 5.59
CA THR A 114 -7.75 3.56 4.48
C THR A 114 -8.21 4.34 3.26
N LEU A 115 -7.57 4.09 2.11
CA LEU A 115 -8.04 4.53 0.81
C LEU A 115 -8.25 3.33 -0.10
N THR A 116 -9.24 3.44 -0.98
CA THR A 116 -9.57 2.43 -1.98
C THR A 116 -9.57 3.05 -3.36
N TYR A 117 -9.19 2.23 -4.34
CA TYR A 117 -9.33 2.49 -5.76
C TYR A 117 -10.18 1.39 -6.36
N GLU A 118 -11.11 1.75 -7.23
CA GLU A 118 -11.89 0.82 -8.06
C GLU A 118 -11.86 1.35 -9.49
N ALA A 119 -11.44 0.51 -10.43
CA ALA A 119 -11.40 0.89 -11.83
C ALA A 119 -12.83 0.98 -12.37
N GLU A 120 -13.16 2.08 -13.05
CA GLU A 120 -14.43 2.18 -13.77
C GLU A 120 -14.50 1.10 -14.85
N LEU A 121 -15.54 0.27 -14.81
CA LEU A 121 -15.82 -0.67 -15.89
C LEU A 121 -16.34 0.14 -17.08
N GLU A 122 -15.57 0.23 -18.16
CA GLU A 122 -16.09 0.69 -19.44
C GLU A 122 -17.23 -0.27 -19.86
N ASN A 123 -18.45 0.27 -19.95
CA ASN A 123 -19.66 -0.42 -20.42
C ASN A 123 -19.60 -0.75 -21.91
#